data_AF-A0A5E4QI74-F1
#
_entry.id   AF-A0A5E4QI74-F1
#
_cell.length_a   1.000
_cell.length_b   1.000
_cell.length_c   1.000
_cell.angle_alpha   90.00
_cell.angle_beta   90.00
_cell.angle_gamma   90.00
#
_symmetry.space_group_name_H-M   'P 1'
#
loop_
_entity.id
_entity.type
_entity.pdbx_description
1 polymer ?
#
loop_
_entity_poly.entity_id
_entity_poly.type
_entity_poly.pdbx_seq_one_letter_code
_entity_poly.pdbx_strand_id
1 'polypeptide(L)'
;MHPFLMKQQIEYGIFIVEQEGNSEFNRAKLMNVGFAESQKQKAGGWQCFIFHDIDLLPLDSRNLYSCPKQPRHMSASIDKLNFKLPYEDIFGGVSAMTLEQFTKVNGFSNKYWGWGGEDDDMFYRYQLLSQTSKTFHADGLSSLEYEVVEVVQYHLYTHILVNIDERS
;
A
#
# COMPACT_ATOMS: atom_id res chain seq x y z
N MET A 1 -13.71 -5.46 8.31
CA MET A 1 -12.95 -6.24 7.31
C MET A 1 -12.90 -7.75 7.57
N HIS A 2 -12.61 -8.24 8.79
CA HIS A 2 -12.42 -9.69 9.02
C HIS A 2 -13.50 -10.62 8.45
N PRO A 3 -14.82 -10.43 8.71
CA PRO A 3 -15.83 -11.35 8.19
C PRO A 3 -15.88 -11.39 6.66
N PHE A 4 -15.53 -10.27 6.01
CA PHE A 4 -15.46 -10.16 4.56
C PHE A 4 -14.28 -10.98 4.00
N LEU A 5 -13.08 -10.83 4.58
CA LEU A 5 -11.88 -11.55 4.15
C LEU A 5 -11.99 -13.06 4.43
N MET A 6 -12.54 -13.44 5.58
CA MET A 6 -12.75 -14.85 5.94
C MET A 6 -13.68 -15.57 4.95
N LYS A 7 -14.73 -14.89 4.46
CA LYS A 7 -15.64 -15.44 3.44
C LYS A 7 -14.96 -15.70 2.10
N GLN A 8 -13.85 -15.02 1.80
CA GLN A 8 -13.07 -15.25 0.60
C GLN A 8 -12.06 -16.41 0.73
N GLN A 9 -11.98 -17.04 1.91
CA GLN A 9 -11.12 -18.20 2.19
C GLN A 9 -9.63 -17.94 1.90
N ILE A 10 -9.18 -16.72 2.20
CA ILE A 10 -7.78 -16.32 2.03
C ILE A 10 -7.04 -16.36 3.37
N GLU A 11 -5.75 -16.66 3.31
CA GLU A 11 -4.83 -16.38 4.41
C GLU A 11 -4.45 -14.90 4.36
N TYR A 12 -4.62 -14.17 5.47
CA TYR A 12 -4.36 -12.74 5.52
C TYR A 12 -3.82 -12.31 6.88
N GLY A 13 -3.07 -11.20 6.87
CA GLY A 13 -2.74 -10.40 8.05
C GLY A 13 -3.20 -8.96 7.84
N ILE A 14 -3.61 -8.28 8.91
CA ILE A 14 -3.92 -6.85 8.89
C ILE A 14 -2.78 -6.12 9.60
N PHE A 15 -2.16 -5.18 8.90
CA PHE A 15 -1.07 -4.36 9.40
C PHE A 15 -1.52 -2.89 9.37
N ILE A 16 -1.55 -2.27 10.54
CA ILE A 16 -1.80 -0.83 10.68
C ILE A 16 -0.45 -0.18 10.91
N VAL A 17 0.00 0.61 9.92
CA VAL A 17 1.25 1.36 9.99
C VAL A 17 0.92 2.80 10.36
N GLU A 18 1.37 3.21 11.54
CA GLU A 18 1.12 4.54 12.08
C GLU A 18 2.39 5.38 12.04
N GLN A 19 2.26 6.62 11.57
CA GLN A 19 3.32 7.61 11.58
C GLN A 19 3.41 8.25 12.96
N GLU A 20 4.57 8.14 13.60
CA GLU A 20 4.91 8.88 14.81
C GLU A 20 5.08 10.38 14.50
N GLY A 21 4.69 11.23 15.44
CA GLY A 21 4.96 12.67 15.38
C GLY A 21 3.82 13.47 14.76
N ASN A 22 4.14 14.71 14.39
CA ASN A 22 3.17 15.70 13.86
C ASN A 22 3.62 16.30 12.52
N SER A 23 4.59 15.67 11.85
CA SER A 23 4.98 16.04 10.49
C SER A 23 3.84 15.78 9.50
N GLU A 24 3.98 16.28 8.28
CA GLU A 24 2.99 16.00 7.23
C GLU A 24 2.87 14.49 7.02
N PHE A 25 1.65 14.01 6.77
CA PHE A 25 1.41 12.59 6.56
C PHE A 25 2.02 12.13 5.23
N ASN A 26 2.71 10.98 5.22
CA ASN A 26 3.25 10.38 3.99
C ASN A 26 2.69 8.96 3.79
N ARG A 27 1.53 8.91 3.15
CA ARG A 27 0.77 7.69 2.88
C ARG A 27 1.58 6.63 2.13
N ALA A 28 2.24 7.03 1.05
CA ALA A 28 3.01 6.14 0.18
C ALA A 28 4.22 5.54 0.90
N LYS A 29 4.95 6.35 1.69
CA LYS A 29 6.09 5.88 2.49
C LYS A 29 5.64 4.88 3.55
N LEU A 30 4.49 5.10 4.21
CA LEU A 30 3.93 4.13 5.16
C LEU A 30 3.50 2.81 4.50
N MET A 31 3.02 2.85 3.26
CA MET A 31 2.74 1.63 2.48
C MET A 31 4.01 0.83 2.18
N ASN A 32 5.11 1.52 1.84
CA ASN A 32 6.42 0.89 1.69
C ASN A 32 6.91 0.27 3.01
N VAL A 33 6.74 0.95 4.14
CA VAL A 33 7.05 0.42 5.47
C VAL A 33 6.21 -0.83 5.78
N GLY A 34 4.90 -0.77 5.54
CA GLY A 34 4.00 -1.91 5.76
C GLY A 34 4.38 -3.12 4.93
N PHE A 35 4.77 -2.92 3.67
CA PHE A 35 5.36 -3.96 2.84
C PHE A 35 6.63 -4.54 3.48
N ALA A 36 7.59 -3.70 3.88
CA ALA A 36 8.87 -4.16 4.43
C ALA A 36 8.71 -4.90 5.77
N GLU A 37 7.87 -4.41 6.68
CA GLU A 37 7.65 -4.99 8.00
C GLU A 37 6.80 -6.26 7.97
N SER A 38 5.74 -6.30 7.15
CA SER A 38 4.90 -7.50 7.02
C SER A 38 5.69 -8.71 6.50
N GLN A 39 6.67 -8.48 5.61
CA GLN A 39 7.57 -9.52 5.11
C GLN A 39 8.43 -10.17 6.21
N LYS A 40 8.77 -9.43 7.26
CA LYS A 40 9.57 -9.95 8.39
C LYS A 40 8.75 -10.87 9.30
N GLN A 41 7.41 -10.75 9.30
CA GLN A 41 6.55 -11.45 10.25
C GLN A 41 6.11 -12.86 9.81
N LYS A 42 6.34 -13.23 8.56
CA LYS A 42 5.92 -14.53 8.02
C LYS A 42 7.10 -15.26 7.38
N ALA A 43 7.37 -16.48 7.86
CA ALA A 43 8.34 -17.36 7.20
C ALA A 43 7.91 -17.62 5.74
N GLY A 44 8.78 -17.26 4.80
CA GLY A 44 8.50 -17.33 3.35
C GLY A 44 7.84 -16.08 2.75
N GLY A 45 7.49 -15.08 3.56
CA GLY A 45 6.91 -13.82 3.11
C GLY A 45 5.46 -13.92 2.62
N TRP A 46 4.84 -12.75 2.47
CA TRP A 46 3.57 -12.54 1.79
C TRP A 46 3.79 -12.36 0.29
N GLN A 47 2.90 -12.95 -0.51
CA GLN A 47 2.99 -12.92 -1.97
C GLN A 47 2.04 -11.91 -2.61
N CYS A 48 1.12 -11.34 -1.83
CA CYS A 48 0.09 -10.41 -2.27
C CYS A 48 -0.12 -9.33 -1.21
N PHE A 49 -0.13 -8.08 -1.65
CA PHE A 49 -0.28 -6.90 -0.80
C PHE A 49 -1.50 -6.13 -1.25
N ILE A 50 -2.38 -5.83 -0.29
CA ILE A 50 -3.52 -4.94 -0.49
C ILE A 50 -3.21 -3.65 0.25
N PHE A 51 -2.97 -2.58 -0.50
CA PHE A 51 -2.76 -1.23 0.02
C PHE A 51 -4.12 -0.56 0.14
N HIS A 52 -4.46 -0.04 1.31
CA HIS A 52 -5.85 0.19 1.65
C HIS A 52 -6.04 1.41 2.56
N ASP A 53 -6.83 2.38 2.11
CA ASP A 53 -7.25 3.50 2.95
C ASP A 53 -8.20 3.04 4.05
N ILE A 54 -8.00 3.51 5.28
CA ILE A 54 -8.76 3.02 6.44
C ILE A 54 -10.26 3.36 6.38
N ASP A 55 -10.65 4.33 5.55
CA ASP A 55 -12.01 4.86 5.43
C ASP A 55 -12.80 4.31 4.24
N LEU A 56 -12.26 3.34 3.49
CA LEU A 56 -12.95 2.65 2.41
C LEU A 56 -13.41 1.26 2.85
N LEU A 57 -14.63 0.85 2.53
CA LEU A 57 -15.10 -0.51 2.82
C LEU A 57 -15.79 -1.08 1.57
N PRO A 58 -15.51 -2.35 1.22
CA PRO A 58 -16.14 -2.97 0.06
C PRO A 58 -17.63 -3.25 0.34
N LEU A 59 -18.50 -2.76 -0.54
CA LEU A 59 -19.95 -2.99 -0.46
C LEU A 59 -20.38 -4.35 -1.05
N ASP A 60 -19.52 -4.97 -1.85
CA ASP A 60 -19.82 -6.22 -2.57
C ASP A 60 -18.74 -7.28 -2.31
N SER A 61 -19.16 -8.47 -1.88
CA SER A 61 -18.27 -9.62 -1.62
C SER A 61 -17.57 -10.16 -2.86
N ARG A 62 -18.01 -9.77 -4.06
CA ARG A 62 -17.37 -10.10 -5.33
C ARG A 62 -16.10 -9.28 -5.60
N ASN A 63 -15.84 -8.23 -4.81
CA ASN A 63 -14.56 -7.54 -4.84
C ASN A 63 -13.49 -8.40 -4.15
N LEU A 64 -12.72 -9.15 -4.93
CA LEU A 64 -11.77 -10.14 -4.41
C LEU A 64 -10.49 -9.46 -3.89
N TYR A 65 -10.14 -9.71 -2.63
CA TYR A 65 -8.93 -9.23 -1.95
C TYR A 65 -7.78 -10.20 -2.17
N SER A 66 -7.49 -10.42 -3.45
CA SER A 66 -6.40 -11.26 -3.96
C SER A 66 -5.76 -10.59 -5.16
N CYS A 67 -4.49 -10.88 -5.41
CA CYS A 67 -3.71 -10.23 -6.46
C CYS A 67 -3.84 -10.99 -7.79
N PRO A 68 -4.29 -10.33 -8.88
CA PRO A 68 -4.28 -10.92 -10.21
C PRO A 68 -2.93 -10.73 -10.91
N LYS A 69 -2.84 -11.16 -12.18
CA LYS A 69 -1.63 -11.06 -13.02
C LYS A 69 -1.16 -9.62 -13.29
N GLN A 70 -2.08 -8.66 -13.30
CA GLN A 70 -1.78 -7.23 -13.37
C GLN A 70 -2.14 -6.59 -12.02
N PRO A 71 -1.54 -5.45 -11.63
CA PRO A 71 -2.02 -4.67 -10.48
C PRO A 71 -3.51 -4.37 -10.63
N ARG A 72 -4.24 -4.42 -9.51
CA ARG A 72 -5.68 -4.18 -9.51
C ARG A 72 -5.99 -2.94 -8.69
N HIS A 73 -6.62 -1.95 -9.30
CA HIS A 73 -7.35 -0.93 -8.57
C HIS A 73 -8.69 -1.51 -8.09
N MET A 74 -8.96 -1.45 -6.79
CA MET A 74 -10.08 -2.13 -6.13
C MET A 74 -11.22 -1.18 -5.73
N SER A 75 -10.98 0.13 -5.76
CA SER A 75 -11.91 1.19 -5.38
C SER A 75 -12.41 2.02 -6.57
N ALA A 76 -12.70 1.35 -7.69
CA ALA A 76 -13.14 2.00 -8.93
C ALA A 76 -14.54 2.66 -8.85
N SER A 77 -15.32 2.36 -7.81
CA SER A 77 -16.68 2.86 -7.63
C SER A 77 -16.95 3.14 -6.14
N ILE A 78 -16.71 4.40 -5.73
CA ILE A 78 -16.85 4.88 -4.34
C ILE A 78 -18.10 5.74 -4.22
N ASP A 79 -18.83 5.62 -3.11
CA ASP A 79 -20.06 6.38 -2.82
C ASP A 79 -19.84 7.90 -2.77
N LYS A 80 -18.75 8.36 -2.14
CA LYS A 80 -18.31 9.77 -2.11
C LYS A 80 -18.11 10.36 -3.50
N LEU A 81 -17.87 9.52 -4.52
CA LEU A 81 -17.67 9.90 -5.92
C LEU A 81 -18.90 9.55 -6.79
N ASN A 82 -20.06 9.36 -6.17
CA ASN A 82 -21.31 8.96 -6.84
C ASN A 82 -21.15 7.70 -7.70
N PHE A 83 -20.35 6.75 -7.22
CA PHE A 83 -20.05 5.49 -7.91
C PHE A 83 -19.41 5.65 -9.29
N LYS A 84 -18.80 6.81 -9.57
CA LYS A 84 -18.09 7.11 -10.82
C LYS A 84 -16.58 7.13 -10.58
N LEU A 85 -15.86 6.57 -11.54
CA LEU A 85 -14.40 6.67 -11.58
C LEU A 85 -14.01 8.13 -11.91
N PRO A 86 -13.17 8.80 -11.11
CA PRO A 86 -12.77 10.18 -11.36
C PRO A 86 -12.04 10.38 -12.69
N TYR A 87 -11.11 9.49 -13.01
CA TYR A 87 -10.32 9.44 -14.25
C TYR A 87 -9.77 8.03 -14.46
N GLU A 88 -9.39 7.68 -15.69
CA GLU A 88 -9.04 6.29 -16.07
C GLU A 88 -7.80 5.74 -15.36
N ASP A 89 -6.84 6.61 -15.08
CA ASP A 89 -5.51 6.25 -14.57
C ASP A 89 -5.42 6.21 -13.03
N ILE A 90 -6.54 6.47 -12.33
CA ILE A 90 -6.55 6.52 -10.86
C ILE A 90 -6.19 5.16 -10.23
N PHE A 91 -5.27 5.19 -9.27
CA PHE A 91 -4.80 4.01 -8.54
C PHE A 91 -4.86 4.15 -7.01
N GLY A 92 -5.43 5.25 -6.52
CA GLY A 92 -5.63 5.55 -5.09
C GLY A 92 -6.75 4.74 -4.44
N GLY A 93 -7.00 4.99 -3.15
CA GLY A 93 -8.01 4.27 -2.38
C GLY A 93 -7.52 2.89 -1.93
N VAL A 94 -7.87 1.86 -2.71
CA VAL A 94 -7.50 0.47 -2.45
C VAL A 94 -6.91 -0.16 -3.71
N SER A 95 -5.73 -0.76 -3.59
CA SER A 95 -5.05 -1.44 -4.70
C SER A 95 -4.41 -2.76 -4.26
N ALA A 96 -4.27 -3.70 -5.21
CA ALA A 96 -3.65 -5.00 -4.99
C ALA A 96 -2.45 -5.19 -5.91
N MET A 97 -1.33 -5.62 -5.34
CA MET A 97 -0.10 -5.93 -6.08
C MET A 97 0.57 -7.19 -5.53
N THR A 98 1.07 -8.04 -6.42
CA THR A 98 1.91 -9.18 -6.02
C THR A 98 3.26 -8.69 -5.50
N LEU A 99 3.96 -9.53 -4.74
CA LEU A 99 5.36 -9.30 -4.35
C LEU A 99 6.22 -8.91 -5.56
N GLU A 100 6.10 -9.65 -6.66
CA GLU A 100 6.82 -9.40 -7.90
C GLU A 100 6.46 -8.05 -8.51
N GLN A 101 5.17 -7.73 -8.63
CA GLN A 101 4.72 -6.46 -9.20
C GLN A 101 5.24 -5.27 -8.39
N PHE A 102 5.14 -5.34 -7.06
CA PHE A 102 5.52 -4.24 -6.18
C PHE A 102 7.04 -4.03 -6.13
N THR A 103 7.81 -5.11 -6.05
CA THR A 103 9.29 -5.04 -6.11
C THR A 103 9.79 -4.59 -7.47
N LYS A 104 9.12 -5.00 -8.56
CA LYS A 104 9.47 -4.59 -9.93
C LYS A 104 9.36 -3.08 -10.15
N VAL A 105 8.45 -2.38 -9.46
CA VAL A 105 8.29 -0.91 -9.50
C VAL A 105 9.13 -0.17 -8.47
N ASN A 106 9.94 -0.86 -7.67
CA ASN A 106 10.61 -0.29 -6.48
C ASN A 106 9.61 0.29 -5.45
N GLY A 107 8.42 -0.28 -5.30
CA GLY A 107 7.36 0.25 -4.45
C GLY A 107 6.91 1.67 -4.78
N PHE A 108 6.24 2.32 -3.82
CA PHE A 108 5.76 3.71 -3.95
C PHE A 108 6.90 4.71 -3.83
N SER A 109 6.68 5.96 -4.26
CA SER A 109 7.59 7.07 -3.94
C SER A 109 7.60 7.39 -2.44
N ASN A 110 8.76 7.75 -1.90
CA ASN A 110 8.89 8.22 -0.52
C ASN A 110 8.74 9.75 -0.39
N LYS A 111 8.54 10.49 -1.51
CA LYS A 111 8.68 11.95 -1.56
C LYS A 111 7.38 12.74 -1.45
N TYR A 112 6.24 12.06 -1.43
CA TYR A 112 4.93 12.69 -1.37
C TYR A 112 4.51 12.93 0.08
N TRP A 113 4.79 14.14 0.57
CA TRP A 113 4.34 14.64 1.86
C TRP A 113 3.05 15.45 1.69
N GLY A 114 2.04 15.16 2.51
CA GLY A 114 0.73 15.79 2.40
C GLY A 114 -0.20 15.11 1.38
N TRP A 115 -1.12 15.87 0.82
CA TRP A 115 -2.18 15.34 -0.05
C TRP A 115 -1.79 15.32 -1.54
N GLY A 116 -1.75 14.11 -2.11
CA GLY A 116 -1.99 13.83 -3.53
C GLY A 116 -0.74 13.57 -4.39
N GLY A 117 -0.98 12.84 -5.48
CA GLY A 117 -0.03 12.59 -6.57
C GLY A 117 0.80 11.32 -6.40
N GLU A 118 0.77 10.67 -5.24
CA GLU A 118 1.55 9.46 -4.96
C GLU A 118 0.96 8.21 -5.64
N ASP A 119 -0.36 8.18 -5.81
CA ASP A 119 -1.08 7.12 -6.50
C ASP A 119 -0.98 7.25 -8.03
N ASP A 120 -1.03 8.48 -8.55
CA ASP A 120 -0.73 8.78 -9.95
C ASP A 120 0.73 8.39 -10.29
N ASP A 121 1.70 8.69 -9.40
CA ASP A 121 3.08 8.24 -9.57
C ASP A 121 3.19 6.71 -9.60
N MET A 122 2.47 6.00 -8.74
CA MET A 122 2.43 4.53 -8.77
C MET A 122 1.87 4.00 -10.11
N PHE A 123 0.81 4.62 -10.63
CA PHE A 123 0.28 4.27 -11.94
C PHE A 123 1.33 4.47 -13.04
N TYR A 124 2.01 5.63 -13.05
CA TYR A 124 3.08 5.90 -14.00
C TYR A 124 4.27 4.97 -13.83
N ARG A 125 4.69 4.63 -12.60
CA ARG A 125 5.75 3.65 -12.37
C ARG A 125 5.42 2.34 -13.06
N TYR A 126 4.20 1.84 -12.89
CA TYR A 126 3.78 0.58 -13.52
C TYR A 126 3.72 0.67 -15.05
N GLN A 127 3.16 1.75 -15.62
CA GLN A 127 3.13 1.94 -17.09
C GLN A 127 4.54 2.11 -17.69
N LEU A 128 5.34 2.93 -17.02
CA LEU A 128 6.70 3.27 -17.41
C LEU A 128 7.71 2.20 -17.01
N LEU A 129 7.33 1.06 -16.40
CA LEU A 129 8.21 -0.10 -16.23
C LEU A 129 8.84 -0.60 -17.55
N SER A 130 8.34 -0.13 -18.70
CA SER A 130 9.00 -0.23 -20.00
C SER A 130 10.25 0.67 -20.16
N GLN A 131 10.51 1.61 -19.25
CA GLN A 131 11.44 2.75 -19.35
C GLN A 131 12.14 3.17 -18.02
N THR A 132 11.73 2.67 -16.84
CA THR A 132 12.15 3.16 -15.49
C THR A 132 13.58 2.82 -15.02
N SER A 133 14.57 2.74 -15.91
CA SER A 133 15.94 2.42 -15.48
C SER A 133 16.68 3.58 -14.79
N LYS A 134 16.25 4.84 -14.96
CA LYS A 134 17.06 6.02 -14.57
C LYS A 134 16.84 6.53 -13.15
N THR A 135 15.66 6.32 -12.56
CA THR A 135 15.30 6.84 -11.21
C THR A 135 15.03 5.74 -10.18
N PHE A 136 15.11 4.46 -10.58
CA PHE A 136 14.83 3.29 -9.74
C PHE A 136 15.63 3.24 -8.43
N HIS A 137 16.85 3.78 -8.42
CA HIS A 137 17.70 3.80 -7.23
C HIS A 137 17.54 5.07 -6.37
N ALA A 138 16.86 6.10 -6.88
CA ALA A 138 16.77 7.40 -6.21
C ALA A 138 15.51 7.53 -5.34
N ASP A 139 14.48 6.71 -5.59
CA ASP A 139 13.20 6.83 -4.90
C ASP A 139 12.36 5.54 -4.91
N GLY A 140 12.07 5.05 -3.71
CA GLY A 140 11.14 3.94 -3.43
C GLY A 140 11.68 2.97 -2.37
N LEU A 141 11.44 1.67 -2.53
CA LEU A 141 11.92 0.64 -1.58
C LEU A 141 13.43 0.67 -1.39
N SER A 142 14.18 0.92 -2.46
CA SER A 142 15.65 1.00 -2.44
C SER A 142 16.21 2.18 -1.63
N SER A 143 15.41 3.21 -1.36
CA SER A 143 15.77 4.39 -0.58
C SER A 143 14.84 4.62 0.62
N LEU A 144 14.15 3.57 1.07
CA LEU A 144 13.20 3.63 2.17
C LEU A 144 13.95 3.74 3.51
N GLU A 145 13.84 4.91 4.15
CA GLU A 145 14.40 5.18 5.49
C GLU A 145 13.29 5.45 6.50
N TYR A 146 13.35 4.74 7.64
CA TYR A 146 12.43 4.83 8.77
C TYR A 146 13.04 4.17 10.01
N GLU A 147 12.48 4.47 11.17
CA GLU A 147 12.76 3.81 12.43
C GLU A 147 11.48 3.17 12.97
N VAL A 148 11.57 1.92 13.40
CA VAL A 148 10.46 1.24 14.08
C VAL A 148 10.49 1.63 15.55
N VAL A 149 9.44 2.31 16.01
CA VAL A 149 9.28 2.74 17.39
C VAL A 149 8.67 1.60 18.22
N GLU A 150 7.60 1.00 17.70
CA GLU A 150 6.89 -0.08 18.38
C GLU A 150 6.23 -1.04 17.37
N VAL A 151 6.20 -2.33 17.70
CA VAL A 151 5.38 -3.33 17.02
C VAL A 151 4.56 -4.09 18.05
N VAL A 152 3.23 -3.98 17.96
CA VAL A 152 2.30 -4.65 18.88
C VAL A 152 1.35 -5.55 18.10
N GLN A 153 1.35 -6.84 18.43
CA GLN A 153 0.42 -7.79 17.87
C GLN A 153 -0.85 -7.85 18.71
N TYR A 154 -1.95 -7.33 18.17
CA TYR A 154 -3.28 -7.48 18.75
C TYR A 154 -3.99 -8.72 18.18
N HIS A 155 -5.13 -9.07 18.77
CA HIS A 155 -5.94 -10.21 18.31
C HIS A 155 -6.41 -10.06 16.85
N LEU A 156 -6.67 -8.82 16.41
CA LEU A 156 -7.28 -8.54 15.11
C LEU A 156 -6.32 -7.91 14.09
N TYR A 157 -5.21 -7.32 14.53
CA TYR A 157 -4.24 -6.67 13.64
C TYR A 157 -2.88 -6.56 14.32
N THR A 158 -1.84 -6.35 13.52
CA THR A 158 -0.55 -5.91 14.02
C THR A 158 -0.42 -4.42 13.82
N HIS A 159 -0.11 -3.71 14.89
CA HIS A 159 0.18 -2.28 14.87
C HIS A 159 1.69 -2.08 14.77
N ILE A 160 2.11 -1.16 13.90
CA ILE A 160 3.51 -0.82 13.66
C ILE A 160 3.59 0.71 13.74
N LEU A 161 4.14 1.22 14.83
CA LEU A 161 4.43 2.64 15.00
C LEU A 161 5.83 2.91 14.45
N VAL A 162 5.92 3.86 13.51
CA VAL A 162 7.18 4.18 12.84
C VAL A 162 7.44 5.67 12.78
N ASN A 163 8.69 6.04 12.97
CA ASN A 163 9.19 7.36 12.65
C ASN A 163 9.71 7.35 11.21
N ILE A 164 9.13 8.19 10.35
CA ILE A 164 9.51 8.28 8.93
C ILE A 164 10.10 9.65 8.59
N ASP A 165 10.32 10.50 9.57
CA ASP A 165 10.94 11.81 9.37
C ASP A 165 12.41 11.64 9.01
N GLU A 166 12.90 12.49 8.13
CA GLU A 166 14.33 12.50 7.78
C GLU A 166 15.13 12.89 9.03
N ARG A 167 16.10 12.05 9.41
CA ARG A 167 17.04 12.39 10.47
C ARG A 167 17.88 13.57 9.97
N SER A 168 17.62 14.76 10.51
CA SER A 168 18.40 15.99 10.28
C SER A 168 19.87 15.85 10.69
#